data_AF-A0A914SSP7-F1
#
_entry.id   AF-A0A914SSP7-F1
#
_cell.length_a   1.000
_cell.length_b   1.000
_cell.length_c   1.000
_cell.angle_alpha   90.00
_cell.angle_beta   90.00
_cell.angle_gamma   90.00
#
_symmetry.space_group_name_H-M   'P 1'
#
loop_
_entity.id
_entity.type
_entity.pdbx_description
1 polymer ?
#
loop_
_entity_poly.entity_id
_entity_poly.type
_entity_poly.pdbx_seq_one_letter_code
_entity_poly.pdbx_strand_id
1 'polypeptide(L)'
;MSEKHQQIMIKHWDTIMSQKSDICHKTMLYCIEASPKLNEIIACGRYCFRDLTKWPKLDRISKAQLNFFQKLIKENNLNPDLIKSEADRLGITHRTYAQFGLKPQFLDLFQQHFLLLISKLKIEDKAEHQILMEAWSMLLSFIISRIYLCYATRT
;
A
#
# COMPACT_ATOMS: atom_id res chain seq x y z
N MET A 1 -6.38 -12.09 -11.17
CA MET A 1 -5.46 -12.78 -10.23
C MET A 1 -5.92 -14.22 -10.12
N SER A 2 -5.05 -15.21 -10.37
CA SER A 2 -5.43 -16.63 -10.31
C SER A 2 -5.52 -17.13 -8.87
N GLU A 3 -6.13 -18.30 -8.67
CA GLU A 3 -6.23 -18.95 -7.35
C GLU A 3 -4.84 -19.19 -6.72
N LYS A 4 -3.86 -19.59 -7.52
CA LYS A 4 -2.46 -19.76 -7.07
C LYS A 4 -1.88 -18.48 -6.45
N HIS A 5 -2.17 -17.32 -7.05
CA HIS A 5 -1.73 -16.03 -6.52
C HIS A 5 -2.43 -15.70 -5.20
N GLN A 6 -3.73 -16.03 -5.08
CA GLN A 6 -4.46 -15.79 -3.84
C GLN A 6 -3.91 -16.65 -2.70
N GLN A 7 -3.72 -17.95 -2.97
CA GLN A 7 -3.19 -18.89 -2.00
C GLN A 7 -1.77 -18.50 -1.53
N ILE A 8 -0.88 -18.07 -2.44
CA ILE A 8 0.47 -17.67 -2.05
C ILE A 8 0.47 -16.43 -1.16
N MET A 9 -0.42 -15.46 -1.42
CA MET A 9 -0.55 -14.26 -0.61
C MET A 9 -1.11 -14.55 0.77
N ILE A 10 -2.13 -15.41 0.86
CA ILE A 10 -2.71 -15.84 2.14
C ILE A 10 -1.67 -16.61 2.96
N LYS A 11 -0.95 -17.55 2.33
CA LYS A 11 0.11 -18.35 2.95
C LYS A 11 1.22 -17.46 3.54
N HIS A 12 1.71 -16.50 2.76
CA HIS A 12 2.88 -15.69 3.16
C HIS A 12 2.52 -14.40 3.89
N TRP A 13 1.25 -14.09 4.14
CA TRP A 13 0.89 -12.89 4.90
C TRP A 13 1.55 -12.86 6.28
N ASP A 14 1.52 -13.97 7.01
CA ASP A 14 2.09 -14.04 8.35
C ASP A 14 3.64 -14.00 8.31
N THR A 15 4.25 -14.46 7.20
CA THR A 15 5.67 -14.26 6.90
C THR A 15 6.01 -12.78 6.73
N ILE A 16 5.18 -12.02 6.01
CA ILE A 16 5.37 -10.57 5.86
C ILE A 16 5.24 -9.90 7.23
N MET A 17 4.22 -10.25 8.02
CA MET A 17 3.99 -9.64 9.33
C MET A 17 5.10 -9.95 10.34
N SER A 18 5.66 -11.17 10.32
CA SER A 18 6.76 -11.56 11.21
C SER A 18 8.09 -10.92 10.83
N GLN A 19 8.39 -10.76 9.54
CA GLN A 19 9.67 -10.19 9.08
C GLN A 19 9.64 -8.66 8.94
N LYS A 20 8.48 -8.08 8.63
CA LYS A 20 8.28 -6.67 8.23
C LYS A 20 6.93 -6.13 8.73
N SER A 21 6.64 -6.23 10.02
CA SER A 21 5.41 -5.68 10.63
C SER A 21 5.20 -4.19 10.36
N ASP A 22 6.28 -3.44 10.10
CA ASP A 22 6.27 -2.01 9.79
C ASP A 22 6.37 -1.69 8.29
N ILE A 23 6.05 -2.64 7.40
CA ILE A 23 6.22 -2.51 5.94
C ILE A 23 5.55 -1.25 5.36
N CYS A 24 4.32 -0.95 5.76
CA CYS A 24 3.61 0.25 5.29
C CYS A 24 4.26 1.54 5.79
N HIS A 25 4.79 1.54 7.02
CA HIS A 25 5.50 2.69 7.57
C HIS A 25 6.81 2.93 6.81
N LYS A 26 7.62 1.89 6.63
CA LYS A 26 8.85 1.98 5.83
C LYS A 26 8.58 2.41 4.38
N THR A 27 7.52 1.88 3.77
CA THR A 27 7.09 2.29 2.42
C THR A 27 6.84 3.79 2.37
N MET A 28 6.07 4.32 3.33
CA MET A 28 5.77 5.75 3.36
C MET A 28 7.01 6.62 3.61
N LEU A 29 7.96 6.18 4.43
CA LEU A 29 9.23 6.88 4.62
C LEU A 29 10.01 6.98 3.31
N TYR A 30 10.10 5.88 2.55
CA TYR A 30 10.73 5.91 1.23
C TYR A 30 9.97 6.79 0.23
N CYS A 31 8.63 6.79 0.25
CA CYS A 31 7.85 7.71 -0.58
C CYS A 31 8.13 9.18 -0.25
N ILE A 32 8.27 9.52 1.04
CA ILE A 32 8.60 10.87 1.50
C ILE A 32 10.02 11.26 1.07
N GLU A 33 10.97 10.34 1.19
CA GLU A 33 12.34 10.54 0.73
C GLU A 33 12.41 10.75 -0.79
N ALA A 34 11.70 9.94 -1.56
CA ALA A 34 11.63 10.06 -3.01
C ALA A 34 10.86 11.31 -3.49
N SER A 35 9.90 11.78 -2.70
CA SER A 35 9.12 12.98 -2.99
C SER A 35 8.80 13.76 -1.70
N PRO A 36 9.64 14.74 -1.32
CA PRO A 36 9.43 15.59 -0.14
C PRO A 36 8.07 16.31 -0.14
N LYS A 37 7.44 16.51 -1.31
CA LYS A 37 6.08 17.06 -1.42
C LYS A 37 5.05 16.22 -0.65
N LEU A 38 5.24 14.90 -0.54
CA LEU A 38 4.38 14.07 0.30
C LEU A 38 4.44 14.51 1.75
N ASN A 39 5.62 14.88 2.25
CA ASN A 39 5.77 15.45 3.59
C ASN A 39 4.91 16.71 3.76
N GLU A 40 4.85 17.60 2.79
CA GLU A 40 4.00 18.80 2.89
C GLU A 40 2.50 18.48 2.91
N ILE A 41 2.08 17.48 2.14
CA ILE A 41 0.67 17.05 2.05
C ILE A 41 0.23 16.37 3.34
N ILE A 42 1.09 15.51 3.89
CA ILE A 42 0.80 14.79 5.12
C ILE A 42 1.04 15.69 6.34
N ALA A 43 2.07 16.53 6.35
CA ALA A 43 2.48 17.35 7.47
C ALA A 43 1.90 18.77 7.36
N CYS A 44 0.98 19.08 8.26
CA CYS A 44 0.70 20.46 8.64
C CYS A 44 1.96 21.08 9.28
N GLY A 45 2.86 21.63 8.45
CA GLY A 45 3.71 22.79 8.72
C GLY A 45 4.79 22.77 9.82
N ARG A 46 5.01 21.70 10.61
CA ARG A 46 5.90 21.79 11.80
C ARG A 46 6.91 20.67 12.06
N TYR A 47 6.94 19.58 11.30
CA TYR A 47 7.83 18.46 11.61
C TYR A 47 9.15 18.52 10.83
N CYS A 48 10.24 18.68 11.57
CA CYS A 48 11.61 18.45 11.11
C CYS A 48 11.76 16.97 10.70
N PHE A 49 12.43 16.71 9.58
CA PHE A 49 12.71 15.37 9.03
C PHE A 49 13.29 14.38 10.07
N ARG A 50 13.94 14.89 11.14
CA ARG A 50 14.66 14.10 12.15
C ARG A 50 13.81 13.12 12.98
N ASP A 51 12.49 13.27 13.07
CA ASP A 51 11.62 12.33 13.82
C ASP A 51 10.37 11.89 13.03
N LEU A 52 10.42 11.85 11.69
CA LEU A 52 9.31 11.33 10.88
C LEU A 52 8.88 9.92 11.29
N THR A 53 9.84 9.09 11.72
CA THR A 53 9.62 7.72 12.21
C THR A 53 8.76 7.64 13.47
N LYS A 54 8.63 8.74 14.24
CA LYS A 54 7.82 8.82 15.47
C LYS A 54 6.54 9.62 15.29
N TRP A 55 6.27 10.08 14.07
CA TRP A 55 5.20 11.01 13.85
C TRP A 55 3.83 10.33 13.91
N PRO A 56 2.93 10.72 14.84
CA PRO A 56 1.69 9.96 15.09
C PRO A 56 0.73 9.88 13.90
N LYS A 57 0.72 10.90 13.02
CA LYS A 57 -0.15 10.90 11.84
C LYS A 57 0.36 9.90 10.79
N LEU A 58 1.68 9.80 10.59
CA LEU A 58 2.28 8.80 9.70
C LEU A 58 1.99 7.39 10.22
N ASP A 59 2.22 7.14 11.51
CA ASP A 59 1.89 5.85 12.13
C ASP A 59 0.41 5.48 11.93
N ARG A 60 -0.52 6.43 12.12
CA ARG A 60 -1.95 6.19 11.89
C ARG A 60 -2.26 5.86 10.43
N ILE A 61 -1.67 6.57 9.47
CA ILE A 61 -1.84 6.30 8.04
C ILE A 61 -1.29 4.91 7.70
N SER A 62 -0.10 4.58 8.18
CA SER A 62 0.55 3.29 7.91
C SER A 62 -0.20 2.12 8.54
N LYS A 63 -0.78 2.29 9.73
CA LYS A 63 -1.69 1.30 10.34
C LYS A 63 -2.97 1.14 9.53
N ALA A 64 -3.56 2.23 9.03
CA ALA A 64 -4.74 2.14 8.18
C ALA A 64 -4.44 1.40 6.86
N GLN A 65 -3.28 1.64 6.24
CA GLN A 65 -2.80 0.90 5.07
C GLN A 65 -2.61 -0.59 5.38
N LEU A 66 -1.99 -0.91 6.51
CA LEU A 66 -1.78 -2.29 6.93
C LEU A 66 -3.11 -3.02 7.16
N ASN A 67 -4.03 -2.38 7.88
CA ASN A 67 -5.37 -2.90 8.14
C ASN A 67 -6.16 -3.11 6.85
N PHE A 68 -5.99 -2.22 5.87
CA PHE A 68 -6.60 -2.39 4.55
C PHE A 68 -6.14 -3.69 3.89
N PHE A 69 -4.82 -3.94 3.81
CA PHE A 69 -4.32 -5.19 3.24
C PHE A 69 -4.70 -6.43 4.06
N GLN A 70 -4.67 -6.32 5.39
CA GLN A 70 -5.11 -7.40 6.27
C GLN A 70 -6.57 -7.76 6.02
N LYS A 71 -7.45 -6.77 5.89
CA LYS A 71 -8.86 -6.98 5.52
C LYS A 71 -8.99 -7.69 4.18
N LEU A 72 -8.27 -7.24 3.15
CA LEU A 72 -8.31 -7.87 1.83
C LEU A 72 -7.89 -9.35 1.88
N ILE A 73 -6.84 -9.66 2.64
CA ILE A 73 -6.21 -10.98 2.64
C ILE A 73 -6.91 -11.95 3.60
N LYS A 74 -7.11 -11.56 4.85
CA LYS A 74 -7.57 -12.46 5.92
C LYS A 74 -9.09 -12.45 6.10
N GLU A 75 -9.75 -11.33 5.89
CA GLU A 75 -11.21 -11.24 6.07
C GLU A 75 -11.95 -11.52 4.76
N ASN A 76 -11.51 -10.89 3.67
CA ASN A 76 -12.17 -11.02 2.37
C ASN A 76 -11.65 -12.21 1.54
N ASN A 77 -10.61 -12.92 2.01
CA ASN A 77 -9.97 -14.02 1.28
C ASN A 77 -9.63 -13.68 -0.17
N LEU A 78 -9.22 -12.43 -0.43
CA LEU A 78 -8.95 -11.89 -1.75
C LEU A 78 -10.10 -12.06 -2.76
N ASN A 79 -11.35 -12.07 -2.28
CA ASN A 79 -12.54 -12.09 -3.14
C ASN A 79 -12.53 -10.86 -4.08
N PRO A 80 -12.60 -11.06 -5.42
CA PRO A 80 -12.47 -9.98 -6.39
C PRO A 80 -13.49 -8.84 -6.24
N ASP A 81 -14.75 -9.15 -5.92
CA ASP A 81 -15.81 -8.17 -5.79
C ASP A 81 -15.61 -7.31 -4.53
N LEU A 82 -15.18 -7.95 -3.44
CA LEU A 82 -14.86 -7.24 -2.19
C LEU A 82 -13.59 -6.40 -2.33
N ILE A 83 -12.55 -6.89 -3.02
CA ILE A 83 -11.34 -6.09 -3.32
C ILE A 83 -11.74 -4.85 -4.13
N LYS A 84 -12.58 -5.01 -5.16
CA LYS A 84 -13.05 -3.90 -5.98
C LYS A 84 -13.78 -2.85 -5.14
N SER A 85 -14.74 -3.29 -4.31
CA SER A 85 -15.50 -2.40 -3.43
C SER A 85 -14.61 -1.62 -2.46
N GLU A 86 -13.64 -2.30 -1.83
CA GLU A 86 -12.68 -1.68 -0.92
C GLU A 86 -11.73 -0.71 -1.64
N ALA A 87 -11.25 -1.07 -2.83
CA ALA A 87 -10.41 -0.20 -3.65
C ALA A 87 -11.16 1.06 -4.12
N ASP A 88 -12.43 0.94 -4.49
CA ASP A 88 -13.29 2.07 -4.87
C ASP A 88 -13.53 3.00 -3.67
N ARG A 89 -13.79 2.44 -2.48
CA ARG A 89 -13.92 3.20 -1.22
C ARG A 89 -12.63 3.95 -0.86
N LEU A 90 -11.48 3.29 -1.03
CA LEU A 90 -10.18 3.92 -0.84
C LEU A 90 -9.94 5.01 -1.89
N GLY A 91 -10.36 4.80 -3.13
CA GLY A 91 -10.28 5.79 -4.21
C GLY A 91 -11.08 7.06 -3.93
N ILE A 92 -12.31 6.92 -3.44
CA ILE A 92 -13.14 8.06 -2.98
C ILE A 92 -12.42 8.82 -1.87
N THR A 93 -11.86 8.10 -0.89
CA THR A 93 -11.10 8.70 0.21
C THR A 93 -9.88 9.46 -0.31
N HIS A 94 -9.09 8.87 -1.22
CA HIS A 94 -7.95 9.56 -1.81
C HIS A 94 -8.36 10.81 -2.60
N ARG A 95 -9.47 10.76 -3.33
CA ARG A 95 -10.00 11.90 -4.07
C ARG A 95 -10.31 13.08 -3.16
N THR A 96 -10.86 12.86 -1.96
CA THR A 96 -11.12 13.98 -1.02
C THR A 96 -9.83 14.66 -0.56
N TYR A 97 -8.70 13.95 -0.58
CA TYR A 97 -7.39 14.52 -0.28
C TYR A 97 -6.73 15.25 -1.45
N ALA A 98 -7.29 15.18 -2.66
CA ALA A 98 -6.77 15.89 -3.83
C ALA A 98 -6.74 17.42 -3.61
N GLN A 99 -7.69 17.96 -2.84
CA GLN A 99 -7.72 19.38 -2.46
C GLN A 99 -6.49 19.82 -1.65
N PHE A 100 -5.82 18.89 -0.96
CA PHE A 100 -4.59 19.14 -0.21
C PHE A 100 -3.33 18.83 -1.04
N GLY A 101 -3.47 18.58 -2.35
CA GLY A 101 -2.37 18.31 -3.25
C GLY A 101 -1.95 16.84 -3.33
N LEU A 102 -2.70 15.90 -2.72
CA LEU A 102 -2.45 14.47 -2.88
C LEU A 102 -2.77 14.07 -4.33
N LYS A 103 -1.73 13.84 -5.13
CA LYS A 103 -1.83 13.42 -6.53
C LYS A 103 -1.75 11.91 -6.66
N PRO A 104 -2.40 11.30 -7.67
CA PRO A 104 -2.40 9.84 -7.84
C PRO A 104 -1.00 9.27 -8.13
N GLN A 105 -0.08 10.07 -8.69
CA GLN A 105 1.33 9.69 -8.91
C GLN A 105 2.07 9.21 -7.65
N PHE A 106 1.61 9.59 -6.44
CA PHE A 106 2.20 9.09 -5.19
C PHE A 106 1.89 7.62 -4.93
N LEU A 107 0.85 7.08 -5.57
CA LEU A 107 0.52 5.66 -5.51
C LEU A 107 1.56 4.80 -6.25
N ASP A 108 2.16 5.35 -7.32
CA ASP A 108 3.20 4.66 -8.07
C ASP A 108 4.48 4.54 -7.24
N LEU A 109 4.85 5.61 -6.52
CA LEU A 109 5.94 5.57 -5.53
C LEU A 109 5.65 4.54 -4.43
N PHE A 110 4.41 4.52 -3.93
CA PHE A 110 4.00 3.53 -2.94
C PHE A 110 4.16 2.10 -3.47
N GLN A 111 3.67 1.80 -4.67
CA GLN A 111 3.81 0.47 -5.28
C GLN A 111 5.28 0.08 -5.43
N GLN A 112 6.10 0.96 -5.98
CA GLN A 112 7.53 0.69 -6.20
C GLN A 112 8.24 0.35 -4.88
N HIS A 113 8.06 1.18 -3.85
CA HIS A 113 8.74 0.97 -2.56
C HIS A 113 8.18 -0.21 -1.77
N PHE A 114 6.87 -0.46 -1.86
CA PHE A 114 6.24 -1.61 -1.23
C PHE A 114 6.77 -2.92 -1.84
N LEU A 115 6.78 -3.03 -3.17
CA LEU A 115 7.31 -4.21 -3.87
C LEU A 115 8.80 -4.41 -3.62
N LEU A 116 9.59 -3.34 -3.51
CA LEU A 116 10.99 -3.42 -3.10
C LEU A 116 11.18 -4.00 -1.69
N LEU A 117 10.22 -3.77 -0.78
CA LEU A 117 10.26 -4.36 0.57
C LEU A 117 9.82 -5.83 0.55
N ILE A 118 8.83 -6.19 -0.26
CA ILE A 118 8.40 -7.59 -0.46
C ILE A 118 9.52 -8.42 -1.12
N SER A 119 10.27 -7.85 -2.06
CA SER A 119 11.39 -8.57 -2.71
C SER A 119 12.55 -8.89 -1.76
N LYS A 120 12.61 -8.21 -0.60
CA LYS A 120 13.63 -8.45 0.44
C LYS A 120 13.18 -9.44 1.51
N LEU A 121 12.01 -10.06 1.37
CA LEU A 121 11.56 -11.11 2.27
C LEU A 121 12.44 -12.35 2.11
N LYS A 122 12.71 -13.02 3.23
CA LYS A 122 13.38 -14.31 3.23
C LYS A 122 12.33 -15.39 3.03
N ILE A 123 12.21 -15.86 1.80
CA ILE A 123 11.38 -17.02 1.40
C ILE A 123 12.34 -18.04 0.81
N GLU A 124 12.32 -19.27 1.35
CA GLU A 124 13.26 -20.33 0.96
C GLU A 124 13.04 -20.78 -0.49
N ASP A 125 11.77 -20.94 -0.89
CA ASP A 125 11.40 -21.28 -2.24
C ASP A 125 11.38 -20.03 -3.13
N LYS A 126 12.35 -19.94 -4.04
CA LYS A 126 12.47 -18.84 -5.01
C LYS A 126 11.30 -18.77 -5.98
N ALA A 127 10.72 -19.90 -6.37
CA ALA A 127 9.57 -19.92 -7.25
C ALA A 127 8.33 -19.37 -6.52
N GLU A 128 8.12 -19.76 -5.25
CA GLU A 128 7.09 -19.16 -4.41
C GLU A 128 7.28 -17.66 -4.23
N HIS A 129 8.52 -17.21 -3.99
CA HIS A 129 8.82 -15.79 -3.85
C HIS A 129 8.49 -15.01 -5.12
N GLN A 130 8.82 -15.57 -6.30
CA GLN A 130 8.48 -14.96 -7.58
C GLN A 130 6.96 -14.85 -7.78
N ILE A 131 6.21 -15.91 -7.49
CA ILE A 131 4.74 -15.89 -7.59
C ILE A 131 4.12 -14.90 -6.58
N LEU A 132 4.71 -14.79 -5.38
CA LEU A 132 4.28 -13.80 -4.39
C LEU A 132 4.50 -12.36 -4.90
N MET A 133 5.65 -12.10 -5.52
CA MET A 133 5.96 -10.80 -6.13
C MET A 133 4.97 -10.46 -7.25
N GLU A 134 4.67 -11.42 -8.12
CA GLU A 134 3.67 -11.27 -9.19
C GLU A 134 2.28 -10.99 -8.60
N ALA A 135 1.87 -11.75 -7.58
CA ALA A 135 0.59 -11.57 -6.91
C ALA A 135 0.43 -10.16 -6.31
N TRP A 136 1.44 -9.68 -5.58
CA TRP A 136 1.45 -8.33 -5.02
C TRP A 136 1.45 -7.25 -6.09
N SER A 137 2.23 -7.43 -7.15
CA SER A 137 2.26 -6.48 -8.27
C SER A 137 0.88 -6.37 -8.93
N MET A 138 0.24 -7.51 -9.20
CA MET A 138 -1.12 -7.54 -9.76
C MET A 138 -2.15 -6.88 -8.84
N LEU A 139 -2.11 -7.19 -7.54
CA LEU A 139 -3.04 -6.63 -6.57
C LEU A 139 -2.89 -5.11 -6.45
N LEU A 140 -1.66 -4.63 -6.28
CA LEU A 140 -1.36 -3.19 -6.16
C LEU A 140 -1.74 -2.44 -7.43
N SER A 141 -1.34 -2.94 -8.61
CA SER A 141 -1.72 -2.32 -9.88
C SER A 141 -3.24 -2.25 -10.04
N PHE A 142 -3.97 -3.31 -9.66
CA PHE A 142 -5.44 -3.28 -9.68
C PHE A 142 -6.00 -2.19 -8.76
N ILE A 143 -5.62 -2.18 -7.47
CA ILE A 143 -6.10 -1.19 -6.49
C ILE A 143 -5.79 0.24 -6.97
N ILE A 144 -4.55 0.47 -7.43
CA ILE A 144 -4.11 1.79 -7.90
C ILE A 144 -4.93 2.22 -9.11
N SER A 145 -5.15 1.32 -10.08
CA SER A 145 -5.99 1.60 -11.26
C SER A 145 -7.41 2.01 -10.86
N ARG A 146 -8.00 1.36 -9.85
CA ARG A 146 -9.30 1.76 -9.29
C ARG A 146 -9.25 3.15 -8.67
N ILE A 147 -8.23 3.46 -7.88
CA ILE A 147 -8.07 4.79 -7.29
C ILE A 147 -7.91 5.86 -8.37
N TYR A 148 -7.11 5.61 -9.41
CA TYR A 148 -6.95 6.51 -10.55
C TYR A 148 -8.29 6.85 -11.23
N LEU A 149 -9.17 5.86 -11.42
CA LEU A 149 -10.52 6.10 -11.96
C LEU A 149 -11.35 7.05 -11.06
N CYS A 150 -11.21 6.93 -9.73
CA CYS A 150 -11.87 7.85 -8.80
C CYS A 150 -11.34 9.29 -8.92
N TYR A 151 -10.06 9.50 -9.24
CA TYR A 151 -9.53 10.84 -9.52
C TYR A 151 -10.05 11.41 -10.85
N ALA A 152 -10.24 10.54 -11.86
CA ALA A 152 -10.66 10.95 -13.20
C ALA A 152 -12.15 11.31 -13.30
N THR A 153 -13.00 10.71 -12.45
CA THR A 153 -14.43 11.02 -12.42
C THR A 153 -14.65 12.41 -11.83
N ARG A 154 -14.83 13.42 -12.68
CA ARG A 154 -15.30 14.75 -12.27
C ARG A 154 -16.78 14.64 -11.87
N THR A 155 -17.11 15.10 -10.67
CA THR A 155 -18.49 15.46 -10.31
C THR A 155 -18.65 16.94 -10.57
#